data_AF-A0A7Z7ESU1-F1
#
_entry.id   AF-A0A7Z7ESU1-F1
#
_cell.length_a   1.000
_cell.length_b   1.000
_cell.length_c   1.000
_cell.angle_alpha   90.00
_cell.angle_beta   90.00
_cell.angle_gamma   90.00
#
_symmetry.space_group_name_H-M   'P 1'
#
loop_
_entity.id
_entity.type
_entity.pdbx_description
1 polymer ?
#
loop_
_entity_poly.entity_id
_entity_poly.type
_entity_poly.pdbx_seq_one_letter_code
_entity_poly.pdbx_strand_id
1 'polypeptide(L)'
;MPHNAEKIVHRTYGLLSIIFILFGGFIQITLGSVNNIQTFKLFNIFGLFLDVFGIILLSDLAINAKGKLKIFMDAVYGVTILFTFTVPLGISVFSFADIFLDLPSQSIITAFAGGLMTYLFIPLFLLDGLGDILNAKFYQTTKSRTIFIGWYLLFAGIVMQTIGAILDIFS
;
A
#
# COMPACT_ATOMS: atom_id res chain seq x y z
N MET A 1 -21.08 -21.96 -16.13
CA MET A 1 -20.80 -20.55 -16.48
C MET A 1 -20.03 -19.74 -15.42
N PRO A 2 -20.10 -19.97 -14.08
CA PRO A 2 -19.35 -19.15 -13.11
C PRO A 2 -17.82 -19.37 -13.16
N HIS A 3 -17.34 -20.54 -13.59
CA HIS A 3 -15.93 -20.89 -13.56
C HIS A 3 -15.04 -20.05 -14.51
N ASN A 4 -15.60 -19.46 -15.57
CA ASN A 4 -14.83 -18.61 -16.49
C ASN A 4 -14.68 -17.18 -15.97
N ALA A 5 -15.69 -16.66 -15.26
CA ALA A 5 -15.64 -15.30 -14.70
C ALA A 5 -14.59 -15.22 -13.58
N GLU A 6 -14.54 -16.22 -12.70
CA GLU A 6 -13.56 -16.32 -11.63
C GLU A 6 -12.12 -16.39 -12.17
N LYS A 7 -11.88 -17.19 -13.22
CA LYS A 7 -10.58 -17.26 -13.89
C LYS A 7 -10.14 -15.92 -14.49
N ILE A 8 -11.07 -15.15 -15.07
CA ILE A 8 -10.76 -13.84 -15.63
C ILE A 8 -10.36 -12.88 -14.52
N VAL A 9 -11.13 -12.84 -13.43
CA VAL A 9 -10.85 -11.97 -12.27
C VAL A 9 -9.47 -12.28 -11.68
N HIS A 10 -9.14 -13.55 -11.43
CA HIS A 10 -7.82 -13.93 -10.93
C HIS A 10 -6.68 -13.55 -11.88
N ARG A 11 -6.86 -13.73 -13.19
CA ARG A 11 -5.86 -13.32 -14.19
C ARG A 11 -5.66 -11.80 -14.19
N THR A 12 -6.75 -11.03 -14.09
CA THR A 12 -6.67 -9.57 -14.03
C THR A 12 -5.92 -9.12 -12.78
N TYR A 13 -6.25 -9.66 -11.60
CA TYR A 13 -5.53 -9.33 -10.37
C TYR A 13 -4.05 -9.76 -10.44
N GLY A 14 -3.75 -10.93 -10.98
CA GLY A 14 -2.37 -11.39 -11.17
C GLY A 14 -1.56 -10.47 -12.09
N LEU A 15 -2.15 -10.04 -13.21
CA LEU A 15 -1.53 -9.09 -14.13
C LEU A 15 -1.29 -7.72 -13.48
N LEU A 16 -2.29 -7.19 -12.78
CA LEU A 16 -2.17 -5.92 -12.06
C LEU A 16 -1.09 -5.99 -10.96
N SER A 17 -0.99 -7.09 -10.23
CA SER A 17 0.07 -7.30 -9.24
C SER A 17 1.46 -7.24 -9.88
N ILE A 18 1.64 -7.91 -11.02
CA ILE A 18 2.93 -7.86 -11.74
C ILE A 18 3.25 -6.43 -12.17
N ILE A 19 2.26 -5.70 -12.72
CA ILE A 19 2.43 -4.30 -13.14
C ILE A 19 2.86 -3.43 -11.94
N PHE A 20 2.21 -3.57 -10.79
CA PHE A 20 2.53 -2.78 -9.61
C PHE A 20 3.85 -3.18 -8.95
N ILE A 21 4.24 -4.46 -9.01
CA ILE A 21 5.59 -4.91 -8.59
C ILE A 21 6.64 -4.26 -9.48
N LEU A 22 6.47 -4.28 -10.80
CA LEU A 22 7.38 -3.62 -11.74
C LEU A 22 7.42 -2.11 -11.53
N PHE A 23 6.27 -1.49 -11.25
CA PHE A 23 6.19 -0.07 -10.90
C PHE A 23 6.94 0.24 -9.60
N GLY A 24 6.84 -0.62 -8.58
CA GLY A 24 7.65 -0.52 -7.37
C GLY A 24 9.15 -0.65 -7.65
N GLY A 25 9.54 -1.58 -8.53
CA GLY A 25 10.93 -1.70 -8.98
C GLY A 25 11.43 -0.45 -9.71
N PHE A 26 10.60 0.14 -10.56
CA PHE A 26 10.89 1.42 -11.22
C PHE A 26 11.08 2.56 -10.21
N ILE A 27 10.22 2.65 -9.18
CA ILE A 27 10.38 3.61 -8.09
C ILE A 27 11.70 3.37 -7.36
N GLN A 28 12.06 2.12 -7.07
CA GLN A 28 13.33 1.80 -6.42
C GLN A 28 14.52 2.30 -7.25
N ILE A 29 14.60 1.95 -8.53
CA ILE A 29 15.73 2.35 -9.38
C ILE A 29 15.81 3.88 -9.48
N THR A 30 14.66 4.53 -9.64
CA THR A 30 14.59 6.00 -9.76
C THR A 30 15.06 6.69 -8.50
N LEU A 31 14.54 6.28 -7.34
CA LEU A 31 14.95 6.85 -6.05
C LEU A 31 16.40 6.45 -5.71
N GLY A 32 16.81 5.21 -5.96
CA GLY A 32 18.14 4.69 -5.68
C GLY A 32 19.23 5.48 -6.40
N SER A 33 18.93 5.95 -7.62
CA SER A 33 19.83 6.77 -8.44
C SER A 33 19.98 8.22 -7.97
N VAL A 34 19.13 8.70 -7.05
CA VAL A 34 19.23 10.06 -6.51
C VAL A 34 20.32 10.10 -5.45
N ASN A 35 21.27 11.02 -5.60
CA ASN A 35 22.29 11.25 -4.57
C ASN A 35 21.67 11.90 -3.33
N ASN A 36 22.06 11.43 -2.15
CA ASN A 36 21.67 12.01 -0.85
C ASN A 36 20.16 12.04 -0.60
N ILE A 37 19.46 10.93 -0.86
CA ILE A 37 18.07 10.82 -0.39
C ILE A 37 18.05 10.90 1.13
N GLN A 38 17.14 11.74 1.64
CA GLN A 38 16.89 11.88 3.06
C GLN A 38 15.69 11.02 3.47
N THR A 39 15.88 10.19 4.49
CA THR A 39 14.86 9.27 5.00
C THR A 39 13.55 9.98 5.37
N PHE A 40 13.62 11.16 6.00
CA PHE A 40 12.42 11.90 6.40
C PHE A 40 11.52 12.31 5.22
N LYS A 41 12.11 12.57 4.04
CA LYS A 41 11.34 12.89 2.82
C LYS A 41 10.57 11.67 2.34
N LEU A 42 11.16 10.47 2.43
CA LEU A 42 10.47 9.22 2.10
C LEU A 42 9.29 9.00 3.05
N PHE A 43 9.49 9.19 4.35
CA PHE A 43 8.42 9.09 5.35
C PHE A 43 7.26 10.06 5.05
N ASN A 44 7.56 11.32 4.72
CA ASN A 44 6.54 12.31 4.40
C ASN A 44 5.78 11.97 3.10
N ILE A 45 6.49 11.62 2.02
CA ILE A 45 5.87 11.33 0.72
C ILE A 45 4.97 10.09 0.81
N PHE A 46 5.49 9.00 1.38
CA PHE A 46 4.69 7.78 1.53
C PHE A 46 3.56 7.96 2.54
N GLY A 47 3.80 8.71 3.63
CA GLY A 47 2.74 9.04 4.57
C GLY A 47 1.58 9.79 3.91
N LEU A 48 1.89 10.77 3.04
CA LEU A 48 0.89 11.49 2.26
C LEU A 48 0.12 10.55 1.32
N PHE A 49 0.80 9.61 0.65
CA PHE A 49 0.11 8.63 -0.20
C PHE A 49 -0.85 7.75 0.59
N LEU A 50 -0.46 7.31 1.79
CA LEU A 50 -1.33 6.53 2.67
C LEU A 50 -2.55 7.35 3.13
N ASP A 51 -2.37 8.63 3.47
CA ASP A 51 -3.47 9.51 3.82
C ASP A 51 -4.45 9.70 2.66
N VAL A 52 -3.94 9.94 1.45
CA VAL A 52 -4.76 10.08 0.24
C VAL A 52 -5.56 8.80 -0.02
N PHE A 53 -4.91 7.63 0.07
CA PHE A 53 -5.60 6.35 -0.08
C PHE A 53 -6.64 6.12 1.01
N GLY A 54 -6.32 6.42 2.27
CA GLY A 54 -7.26 6.33 3.37
C GLY A 54 -8.49 7.21 3.18
N ILE A 55 -8.30 8.47 2.74
CA ILE A 55 -9.40 9.39 2.41
C ILE A 55 -10.25 8.85 1.25
N ILE A 56 -9.62 8.35 0.18
CA ILE A 56 -10.33 7.74 -0.95
C ILE A 56 -11.20 6.58 -0.48
N LEU A 57 -10.68 5.68 0.37
CA LEU A 57 -11.45 4.55 0.90
C LEU A 57 -12.59 5.01 1.81
N LEU A 58 -12.35 5.99 2.68
CA LEU A 58 -13.38 6.53 3.57
C LEU A 58 -14.44 7.35 2.83
N SER A 59 -14.14 7.89 1.63
CA SER A 59 -15.10 8.64 0.84
C SER A 59 -16.32 7.81 0.39
N ASP A 60 -16.18 6.48 0.28
CA ASP A 60 -17.29 5.56 0.00
C ASP A 60 -18.38 5.65 1.09
N LEU A 61 -18.00 5.96 2.33
CA LEU A 61 -18.93 6.16 3.45
C LEU A 61 -19.74 7.44 3.31
N ALA A 62 -19.09 8.52 2.89
CA ALA A 62 -19.71 9.83 2.78
C ALA A 62 -20.73 9.85 1.63
N ILE A 63 -20.40 9.17 0.53
CA ILE A 63 -21.16 9.27 -0.72
C ILE A 63 -22.37 8.33 -0.75
N ASN A 64 -22.41 7.27 0.07
CA ASN A 64 -23.44 6.22 0.03
C ASN A 64 -23.70 5.76 -1.42
N ALA A 65 -22.62 5.44 -2.13
CA ALA A 65 -22.65 5.16 -3.57
C ALA A 65 -23.67 4.05 -3.93
N LYS A 66 -24.43 4.27 -5.01
CA LYS A 66 -25.39 3.30 -5.56
C LYS A 66 -25.16 3.08 -7.06
N GLY A 67 -25.57 1.91 -7.56
CA GLY A 67 -25.48 1.57 -8.98
C GLY A 67 -24.05 1.60 -9.51
N LYS A 68 -23.82 2.27 -10.65
CA LYS A 68 -22.50 2.32 -11.32
C LYS A 68 -21.40 2.94 -10.45
N LEU A 69 -21.74 3.91 -9.61
CA LEU A 69 -20.77 4.55 -8.72
C LEU A 69 -20.24 3.57 -7.67
N LYS A 70 -21.08 2.66 -7.18
CA LYS A 70 -20.65 1.64 -6.21
C LYS A 70 -19.63 0.67 -6.83
N ILE A 71 -19.90 0.23 -8.06
CA ILE A 71 -18.98 -0.65 -8.81
C ILE A 71 -17.63 0.03 -9.01
N PHE A 72 -17.64 1.33 -9.35
CA PHE A 72 -16.41 2.12 -9.47
C PHE A 72 -15.64 2.20 -8.13
N MET A 73 -16.33 2.52 -7.03
CA MET A 73 -15.69 2.59 -5.71
C MET A 73 -15.14 1.25 -5.23
N ASP A 74 -15.83 0.14 -5.53
CA ASP A 74 -15.35 -1.21 -5.21
C ASP A 74 -14.09 -1.57 -6.02
N ALA A 75 -14.01 -1.12 -7.28
CA ALA A 75 -12.81 -1.26 -8.10
C ALA A 75 -11.65 -0.41 -7.57
N VAL A 76 -11.92 0.85 -7.18
CA VAL A 76 -10.94 1.73 -6.53
C VAL A 76 -10.41 1.09 -5.25
N TYR A 77 -11.28 0.55 -4.40
CA TYR A 77 -10.88 -0.20 -3.22
C TYR A 77 -9.92 -1.34 -3.57
N GLY A 78 -10.31 -2.21 -4.51
CA GLY A 78 -9.47 -3.34 -4.94
C GLY A 78 -8.09 -2.89 -5.44
N VAL A 79 -8.05 -1.83 -6.26
CA VAL A 79 -6.80 -1.26 -6.79
C VAL A 79 -5.95 -0.64 -5.69
N THR A 80 -6.53 0.14 -4.78
CA THR A 80 -5.82 0.79 -3.68
C THR A 80 -5.19 -0.24 -2.75
N ILE A 81 -5.93 -1.28 -2.37
CA ILE A 81 -5.40 -2.38 -1.56
C ILE A 81 -4.26 -3.05 -2.29
N LEU A 82 -4.47 -3.45 -3.55
CA LEU A 82 -3.46 -4.13 -4.34
C LEU A 82 -2.18 -3.29 -4.44
N PHE A 83 -2.32 -2.01 -4.78
CA PHE A 83 -1.21 -1.05 -4.89
C PHE A 83 -0.43 -0.93 -3.58
N THR A 84 -1.14 -0.75 -2.46
CA THR A 84 -0.54 -0.60 -1.12
C THR A 84 0.31 -1.80 -0.71
N PHE A 85 -0.01 -3.00 -1.20
CA PHE A 85 0.77 -4.21 -0.96
C PHE A 85 1.89 -4.44 -1.99
N THR A 86 1.55 -4.33 -3.26
CA THR A 86 2.42 -4.81 -4.35
C THR A 86 3.51 -3.81 -4.70
N VAL A 87 3.30 -2.51 -4.50
CA VAL A 87 4.33 -1.50 -4.77
C VAL A 87 5.47 -1.58 -3.74
N PRO A 88 5.22 -1.58 -2.41
CA PRO A 88 6.30 -1.78 -1.45
C PRO A 88 7.01 -3.13 -1.59
N LEU A 89 6.27 -4.18 -1.98
CA LEU A 89 6.86 -5.47 -2.33
C LEU A 89 7.80 -5.35 -3.54
N GLY A 90 7.38 -4.64 -4.59
CA GLY A 90 8.21 -4.37 -5.77
C GLY A 90 9.49 -3.62 -5.43
N ILE A 91 9.40 -2.56 -4.61
CA ILE A 91 10.57 -1.81 -4.12
C ILE A 91 11.52 -2.75 -3.36
N SER A 92 10.97 -3.62 -2.51
CA SER A 92 11.75 -4.58 -1.70
C SER A 92 12.41 -5.67 -2.55
N VAL A 93 11.69 -6.26 -3.51
CA VAL A 93 12.22 -7.31 -4.40
C VAL A 93 13.34 -6.75 -5.28
N PHE A 94 13.14 -5.57 -5.87
CA PHE A 94 14.15 -4.95 -6.73
C PHE A 94 15.33 -4.43 -5.92
N SER A 95 15.18 -4.13 -4.63
CA SER A 95 16.31 -3.85 -3.74
C SER A 95 17.30 -5.01 -3.62
N PHE A 96 16.87 -6.27 -3.83
CA PHE A 96 17.77 -7.44 -3.85
C PHE A 96 18.47 -7.63 -5.20
N ALA A 97 17.83 -7.26 -6.31
CA ALA A 97 18.43 -7.30 -7.65
C ALA A 97 19.58 -6.28 -7.80
N ASP A 98 19.69 -5.38 -6.83
CA ASP A 98 20.51 -4.18 -6.82
C ASP A 98 21.87 -4.42 -6.11
N ILE A 99 22.16 -5.66 -5.69
CA ILE A 99 23.53 -6.13 -5.36
C ILE A 99 24.51 -5.87 -6.54
N PHE A 100 23.98 -5.66 -7.74
CA PHE A 100 24.76 -5.54 -8.98
C PHE A 100 24.86 -4.11 -9.55
N LEU A 101 24.10 -3.12 -9.07
CA LEU A 101 24.03 -1.78 -9.70
C LEU A 101 24.69 -0.64 -8.90
N ASP A 102 25.07 -0.88 -7.64
CA ASP A 102 25.81 0.06 -6.77
C ASP A 102 25.22 1.48 -6.73
N LEU A 103 23.90 1.57 -6.48
CA LEU A 103 23.17 2.83 -6.49
C LEU A 103 23.39 3.65 -5.20
N PRO A 104 23.50 4.99 -5.29
CA PRO A 104 23.98 5.85 -4.20
C PRO A 104 23.09 5.88 -2.94
N SER A 105 21.77 5.77 -3.09
CA SER A 105 20.82 5.85 -1.96
C SER A 105 20.10 4.53 -1.65
N GLN A 106 20.61 3.43 -2.18
CA GLN A 106 19.94 2.13 -2.11
C GLN A 106 19.69 1.65 -0.69
N SER A 107 20.70 1.69 0.18
CA SER A 107 20.62 1.20 1.56
C SER A 107 19.49 1.87 2.35
N ILE A 108 19.28 3.17 2.14
CA ILE A 108 18.21 3.96 2.75
C ILE A 108 16.85 3.48 2.25
N ILE A 109 16.69 3.30 0.94
CA ILE A 109 15.40 2.92 0.35
C ILE A 109 15.06 1.47 0.69
N THR A 110 16.03 0.57 0.69
CA THR A 110 15.82 -0.83 1.07
C THR A 110 15.37 -0.96 2.52
N ALA A 111 16.05 -0.26 3.45
CA ALA A 111 15.65 -0.24 4.85
C ALA A 111 14.24 0.35 5.02
N PHE A 112 13.96 1.44 4.32
CA PHE A 112 12.64 2.07 4.30
C PHE A 112 11.56 1.13 3.76
N ALA A 113 11.79 0.47 2.62
CA ALA A 113 10.85 -0.43 1.98
C ALA A 113 10.57 -1.68 2.80
N GLY A 114 11.60 -2.28 3.41
CA GLY A 114 11.44 -3.40 4.33
C GLY A 114 10.67 -3.02 5.59
N GLY A 115 10.93 -1.83 6.15
CA GLY A 115 10.17 -1.26 7.25
C GLY A 115 8.71 -1.00 6.88
N LEU A 116 8.47 -0.39 5.71
CA LEU A 116 7.15 -0.09 5.18
C LEU A 116 6.34 -1.37 4.92
N MET A 117 6.96 -2.38 4.32
CA MET A 117 6.37 -3.71 4.15
C MET A 117 5.98 -4.29 5.50
N THR A 118 6.87 -4.32 6.48
CA THR A 118 6.54 -4.86 7.81
C THR A 118 5.39 -4.09 8.46
N TYR A 119 5.43 -2.76 8.37
CA TYR A 119 4.46 -1.87 8.98
C TYR A 119 3.07 -1.98 8.34
N LEU A 120 2.97 -2.13 7.02
CA LEU A 120 1.69 -2.26 6.29
C LEU A 120 1.19 -3.70 6.23
N PHE A 121 2.08 -4.66 5.98
CA PHE A 121 1.73 -6.04 5.66
C PHE A 121 1.28 -6.82 6.89
N ILE A 122 1.97 -6.67 8.02
CA ILE A 122 1.61 -7.41 9.25
C ILE A 122 0.23 -7.01 9.74
N PRO A 123 -0.12 -5.72 9.93
CA PRO A 123 -1.44 -5.36 10.41
C PRO A 123 -2.52 -5.74 9.41
N LEU A 124 -2.34 -5.50 8.10
CA LEU A 124 -3.36 -5.84 7.11
C LEU A 124 -3.58 -7.36 6.96
N PHE A 125 -2.51 -8.15 7.02
CA PHE A 125 -2.62 -9.62 7.03
C PHE A 125 -3.26 -10.14 8.31
N LEU A 126 -2.86 -9.58 9.46
CA LEU A 126 -3.51 -9.88 10.73
C LEU A 126 -4.96 -9.45 10.72
N LEU A 127 -5.35 -8.37 10.06
CA LEU A 127 -6.74 -7.94 10.02
C LEU A 127 -7.63 -8.87 9.19
N ASP A 128 -7.13 -9.38 8.07
CA ASP A 128 -7.85 -10.41 7.31
C ASP A 128 -7.89 -11.73 8.10
N GLY A 129 -6.78 -12.14 8.71
CA GLY A 129 -6.71 -13.37 9.51
C GLY A 129 -7.48 -13.31 10.84
N LEU A 130 -7.52 -12.16 11.51
CA LEU A 130 -8.28 -11.94 12.75
C LEU A 130 -9.78 -11.83 12.47
N GLY A 131 -10.19 -11.38 11.29
CA GLY A 131 -11.59 -11.46 10.87
C GLY A 131 -12.11 -12.90 10.89
N ASP A 132 -11.28 -13.84 10.44
CA ASP A 132 -11.58 -15.27 10.41
C ASP A 132 -11.40 -15.93 11.80
N ILE A 133 -10.36 -15.56 12.56
CA ILE A 133 -10.05 -16.16 13.87
C ILE A 133 -10.97 -15.64 14.98
N LEU A 134 -11.23 -14.34 15.04
CA LEU A 134 -12.00 -13.72 16.13
C LEU A 134 -13.51 -13.69 15.89
N ASN A 135 -14.00 -14.17 14.72
CA ASN A 135 -15.40 -14.04 14.33
C ASN A 135 -15.95 -12.62 14.52
N ALA A 136 -15.10 -11.61 14.32
CA ALA A 136 -15.45 -10.23 14.54
C ALA A 136 -16.50 -9.85 13.49
N LYS A 137 -17.80 -9.84 13.88
CA LYS A 137 -18.93 -9.51 13.01
C LYS A 137 -18.75 -8.17 12.29
N PHE A 138 -17.99 -7.26 12.90
CA PHE A 138 -17.66 -5.98 12.30
C PHE A 138 -16.78 -6.10 11.07
N TYR A 139 -16.00 -7.17 10.86
CA TYR A 139 -15.09 -7.35 9.72
C TYR A 139 -15.65 -8.24 8.60
N GLN A 140 -16.90 -8.70 8.73
CA GLN A 140 -17.50 -9.65 7.78
C GLN A 140 -18.00 -9.01 6.48
N THR A 141 -18.27 -7.71 6.48
CA THR A 141 -18.75 -7.01 5.27
C THR A 141 -17.63 -6.26 4.58
N THR A 142 -17.64 -6.25 3.24
CA THR A 142 -16.71 -5.45 2.42
C THR A 142 -16.69 -3.99 2.87
N LYS A 143 -17.87 -3.43 3.17
CA LYS A 143 -18.00 -2.06 3.65
C LYS A 143 -17.17 -1.82 4.91
N SER A 144 -17.33 -2.65 5.93
CA SER A 144 -16.58 -2.47 7.17
C SER A 144 -15.07 -2.67 7.01
N ARG A 145 -14.64 -3.60 6.14
CA ARG A 145 -13.22 -3.77 5.80
C ARG A 145 -12.66 -2.51 5.15
N THR A 146 -13.37 -1.94 4.19
CA THR A 146 -12.99 -0.67 3.54
C THR A 146 -12.89 0.48 4.55
N ILE A 147 -13.84 0.58 5.48
CA ILE A 147 -13.79 1.59 6.56
C ILE A 147 -12.53 1.42 7.40
N PHE A 148 -12.31 0.21 7.89
CA PHE A 148 -11.22 -0.08 8.79
C PHE A 148 -9.88 0.19 8.11
N ILE A 149 -9.69 -0.33 6.89
CA ILE A 149 -8.45 -0.14 6.15
C ILE A 149 -8.26 1.34 5.82
N GLY A 150 -9.33 2.07 5.45
CA GLY A 150 -9.26 3.51 5.23
C GLY A 150 -8.73 4.27 6.45
N TRP A 151 -9.25 3.98 7.64
CA TRP A 151 -8.75 4.54 8.90
C TRP A 151 -7.32 4.12 9.20
N TYR A 152 -7.00 2.84 9.02
CA TYR A 152 -5.65 2.33 9.25
C TYR A 152 -4.62 3.04 8.37
N LEU A 153 -4.91 3.22 7.06
CA LEU A 153 -4.02 3.92 6.14
C LEU A 153 -3.82 5.39 6.54
N LEU A 154 -4.88 6.08 6.96
CA LEU A 154 -4.77 7.45 7.48
C LEU A 154 -3.91 7.54 8.74
N PHE A 155 -4.14 6.67 9.72
CA PHE A 155 -3.32 6.68 10.93
C PHE A 155 -1.87 6.31 10.62
N ALA A 156 -1.65 5.33 9.75
CA ALA A 156 -0.33 4.96 9.27
C ALA A 156 0.38 6.14 8.59
N GLY A 157 -0.34 6.88 7.73
CA GLY A 157 0.19 8.03 7.02
C GLY A 157 0.55 9.20 7.93
N ILE A 158 -0.30 9.51 8.90
CA ILE A 158 -0.03 10.52 9.94
C ILE A 158 1.17 10.13 10.80
N VAL A 159 1.26 8.87 11.23
CA VAL A 159 2.40 8.36 12.02
C VAL A 159 3.69 8.47 11.21
N MET A 160 3.68 8.05 9.95
CA MET A 160 4.84 8.17 9.08
C MET A 160 5.30 9.62 8.89
N GLN A 161 4.37 10.55 8.63
CA GLN A 161 4.70 11.97 8.52
C GLN A 161 5.21 12.55 9.83
N THR A 162 4.67 12.11 10.96
CA THR A 162 5.15 12.54 12.29
C THR A 162 6.58 12.06 12.53
N ILE A 163 6.89 10.80 12.18
CA ILE A 163 8.27 10.28 12.22
C ILE A 163 9.17 11.07 11.27
N GLY A 164 8.70 11.37 10.07
CA GLY A 164 9.41 12.22 9.11
C GLY A 164 9.75 13.59 9.70
N ALA A 165 8.76 14.29 10.27
CA ALA A 165 8.96 15.58 10.91
C ALA A 165 9.93 15.52 12.10
N ILE A 166 9.86 14.47 12.93
CA ILE A 166 10.82 14.26 14.02
C ILE A 166 12.23 14.09 13.47
N LEU A 167 12.42 13.25 12.45
CA LEU A 167 13.73 13.03 11.83
C LEU A 167 14.30 14.30 11.21
N ASP A 168 13.47 15.15 10.60
CA ASP A 168 13.86 16.44 10.02
C ASP A 168 14.36 17.42 11.09
N ILE A 169 13.73 17.44 12.27
CA ILE A 169 14.17 18.27 13.40
C ILE A 169 15.55 17.86 13.93
N PHE A 170 15.91 16.58 13.83
CA PHE A 170 17.14 16.01 14.38
C PHE A 170 18.25 15.75 13.35
N SER A 171 18.04 16.07 12.06
CA SER A 171 19.02 15.89 10.97
C SER A 171 19.81 17.15 10.67
#